data_AF-A0A0F3NQQ3-F1
#
_entry.id   AF-A0A0F3NQQ3-F1
#
_cell.length_a   1.000
_cell.length_b   1.000
_cell.length_c   1.000
_cell.angle_alpha   90.00
_cell.angle_beta   90.00
_cell.angle_gamma   90.00
#
_symmetry.space_group_name_H-M   'P 1'
#
loop_
_entity.id
_entity.type
_entity.pdbx_description
1 polymer ?
#
loop_
_entity_poly.entity_id
_entity_poly.type
_entity_poly.pdbx_seq_one_letter_code
_entity_poly.pdbx_strand_id
1 'polypeptide(L)' 'MSVNEALEILGLHSKTSNEQINIAYHKLMKSVHPDKGGSAYFAQKLNQARDTLLNSHTNTQ' A
#
# COMPACT_ATOMS: atom_id res chain seq x y z
N MET A 1 -1.82 7.69 8.67
CA MET A 1 -0.65 6.79 8.64
C MET A 1 0.52 7.60 8.10
N SER A 2 1.73 7.34 8.59
CA SER A 2 2.93 8.03 8.10
C SER A 2 3.44 7.39 6.79
N VAL A 3 4.27 8.12 6.03
CA VAL A 3 4.92 7.56 4.82
C VAL A 3 5.75 6.32 5.17
N ASN A 4 6.49 6.35 6.28
CA ASN A 4 7.32 5.21 6.70
C ASN A 4 6.46 3.99 7.07
N GLU A 5 5.38 4.19 7.82
CA GLU A 5 4.44 3.11 8.16
C GLU A 5 3.80 2.53 6.88
N ALA A 6 3.46 3.38 5.90
CA ALA A 6 2.91 2.93 4.63
C ALA A 6 3.91 2.11 3.80
N LEU A 7 5.18 2.52 3.79
CA LEU A 7 6.27 1.76 3.16
C LEU A 7 6.42 0.39 3.82
N GLU A 8 6.45 0.32 5.15
CA GLU A 8 6.55 -0.94 5.88
C GLU A 8 5.36 -1.87 5.61
N ILE A 9 4.13 -1.35 5.62
CA ILE A 9 2.91 -2.13 5.34
C ILE A 9 2.94 -2.73 3.93
N LEU A 10 3.46 -2.01 2.94
CA LEU A 10 3.59 -2.53 1.57
C LEU A 10 4.89 -3.32 1.33
N GLY A 11 5.79 -3.40 2.31
CA GLY A 11 7.10 -4.04 2.16
C GLY A 11 8.02 -3.30 1.19
N LEU A 12 7.96 -1.98 1.18
CA LEU A 12 8.67 -1.07 0.29
C LEU A 12 9.69 -0.22 1.05
N HIS A 13 10.57 0.46 0.32
CA HIS A 13 11.60 1.35 0.88
C HIS A 13 11.50 2.79 0.34
N SER A 14 12.26 3.72 0.91
CA SER A 14 12.18 5.17 0.69
C SER A 14 12.45 5.70 -0.73
N LYS A 15 12.69 4.83 -1.71
CA LYS A 15 12.94 5.18 -3.13
C LYS A 15 12.03 4.39 -4.07
N THR A 16 10.77 4.25 -3.70
CA THR A 16 9.80 3.47 -4.45
C THR A 16 9.07 4.35 -5.47
N SER A 17 8.82 3.85 -6.68
CA SER A 17 8.00 4.54 -7.69
C SER A 17 6.51 4.26 -7.52
N ASN A 18 5.65 5.10 -8.11
CA ASN A 18 4.20 4.86 -8.16
C ASN A 18 3.84 3.48 -8.73
N GLU A 19 4.61 2.99 -9.70
CA GLU A 19 4.42 1.65 -10.26
C GLU A 19 4.72 0.56 -9.24
N GLN A 20 5.85 0.66 -8.54
CA GLN A 20 6.22 -0.30 -7.50
C GLN A 20 5.22 -0.31 -6.33
N ILE A 21 4.66 0.84 -5.95
CA ILE A 21 3.57 0.95 -4.96
C ILE A 21 2.37 0.13 -5.40
N ASN A 22 1.92 0.30 -6.64
CA ASN A 22 0.76 -0.42 -7.17
C ASN A 22 1.02 -1.92 -7.30
N ILE A 23 2.22 -2.34 -7.73
CA ILE A 23 2.60 -3.76 -7.81
C ILE A 23 2.56 -4.42 -6.42
N ALA A 24 3.17 -3.78 -5.41
CA ALA A 24 3.19 -4.30 -4.04
C ALA A 24 1.77 -4.39 -3.45
N TYR A 25 0.98 -3.33 -3.62
CA TYR A 25 -0.43 -3.30 -3.22
C TYR A 25 -1.24 -4.44 -3.84
N HIS A 26 -1.18 -4.65 -5.15
CA HIS A 26 -1.95 -5.70 -5.81
C HIS A 26 -1.52 -7.11 -5.37
N LYS A 27 -0.22 -7.32 -5.13
CA LYS A 27 0.30 -8.59 -4.62
C LYS A 27 -0.27 -8.90 -3.23
N LEU A 28 -0.20 -7.95 -2.31
CA LEU A 28 -0.68 -8.12 -0.94
C LEU A 28 -2.21 -8.21 -0.88
N MET A 29 -2.93 -7.40 -1.66
CA MET A 29 -4.39 -7.40 -1.69
C MET A 29 -4.96 -8.75 -2.13
N LYS A 30 -4.32 -9.42 -3.11
CA LYS A 30 -4.71 -10.77 -3.53
C LYS A 30 -4.65 -11.80 -2.40
N SER A 31 -3.74 -11.62 -1.44
CA SER A 31 -3.56 -12.50 -0.29
C SER A 31 -4.51 -12.17 0.87
N VAL A 32 -4.97 -10.92 1.00
CA VAL A 32 -5.82 -10.49 2.12
C VAL A 32 -7.28 -10.23 1.73
N HIS A 33 -7.66 -10.47 0.47
CA HIS A 33 -9.00 -10.18 -0.01
C HIS A 33 -10.08 -10.94 0.80
N PRO A 34 -11.09 -10.26 1.35
CA PRO A 34 -12.14 -10.89 2.17
C PRO A 34 -12.85 -12.05 1.47
N ASP A 35 -13.14 -11.89 0.18
CA ASP A 35 -13.80 -12.93 -0.64
C ASP A 35 -12.99 -14.23 -0.78
N LYS A 36 -11.70 -14.21 -0.43
CA LYS A 36 -10.82 -15.40 -0.41
C LYS A 36 -10.51 -15.87 1.01
N GLY A 37 -11.31 -15.47 1.99
CA GLY A 37 -11.08 -15.76 3.41
C GLY A 37 -10.07 -14.82 4.07
N GLY A 38 -9.76 -13.70 3.44
CA GLY A 38 -8.89 -12.67 4.00
C GLY A 38 -9.62 -11.72 4.96
N SER A 39 -8.90 -10.71 5.47
CA SER A 39 -9.41 -9.78 6.47
C SER A 39 -9.73 -8.41 5.88
N ALA A 40 -10.97 -7.95 6.07
CA ALA A 40 -11.38 -6.60 5.71
C ALA A 40 -10.51 -5.52 6.38
N TYR A 41 -10.06 -5.77 7.62
CA TYR A 41 -9.15 -4.88 8.33
C TYR A 41 -7.79 -4.75 7.62
N PHE A 42 -7.20 -5.88 7.19
CA PHE A 42 -5.93 -5.85 6.47
C PHE A 42 -6.08 -5.23 5.08
N ALA A 43 -7.17 -5.52 4.37
CA ALA A 43 -7.47 -4.87 3.10
C ALA A 43 -7.56 -3.33 3.27
N GLN A 44 -8.25 -2.86 4.32
CA GLN A 44 -8.34 -1.43 4.61
C GLN A 44 -6.97 -0.81 4.92
N LYS A 45 -6.11 -1.49 5.70
CA LYS A 45 -4.74 -1.04 5.97
C LYS A 45 -3.90 -0.92 4.69
N LEU A 46 -3.99 -1.89 3.78
CA LEU A 46 -3.30 -1.82 2.48
C LEU A 46 -3.79 -0.67 1.61
N ASN A 47 -5.10 -0.41 1.59
CA ASN A 47 -5.67 0.73 0.86
C ASN A 47 -5.11 2.06 1.38
N GLN A 48 -5.17 2.26 2.70
CA GLN A 48 -4.65 3.47 3.32
C GLN A 48 -3.15 3.65 3.02
N ALA A 49 -2.37 2.56 2.97
CA ALA A 49 -0.92 2.63 2.75
C ALA A 49 -0.60 3.06 1.32
N ARG A 50 -1.28 2.45 0.33
CA ARG A 50 -1.17 2.87 -1.07
C ARG A 50 -1.52 4.35 -1.23
N ASP A 51 -2.65 4.79 -0.68
CA ASP A 51 -3.12 6.17 -0.86
C ASP A 51 -2.18 7.18 -0.21
N THR A 52 -1.62 6.86 0.97
CA THR A 52 -0.62 7.71 1.65
C THR A 52 0.62 7.92 0.79
N LEU A 53 1.13 6.85 0.18
CA LEU A 53 2.34 6.91 -0.66
C LEU A 53 2.08 7.64 -1.97
N LEU A 54 0.98 7.32 -2.67
CA LEU A 54 0.64 8.00 -3.92
C LEU A 54 0.40 9.50 -3.73
N ASN A 55 -0.29 9.90 -2.64
CA ASN A 55 -0.52 11.31 -2.34
C ASN A 55 0.78 12.07 -1.98
N SER A 56 1.76 11.37 -1.38
CA SER A 56 3.07 11.96 -1.09
C SER A 56 3.88 12.19 -2.37
N HIS A 57 3.77 11.29 -3.35
CA HIS A 57 4.40 11.46 -4.66
C HIS A 57 3.77 12.59 -5.49
N THR A 58 2.45 12.80 -5.40
CA THR A 58 1.79 13.89 -6.13
C THR A 58 2.08 15.27 -5.55
N ASN A 59 2.43 15.39 -4.27
CA ASN A 59 2.77 16.67 -3.65
C ASN A 59 4.23 17.10 -3.89
N THR A 60 4.98 16.33 -4.69
CA THR A 60 6.38 16.60 -5.04
C THR A 60 6.58 16.84 -6.55
N GLN A 61 5.50 17.07 -7.30
CA GLN A 61 5.54 17.50 -8.71
C GLN A 61 5.05 18.93 -8.89
#